data_AF-A0AA35X6E4-F1
#
_entry.id   AF-A0AA35X6E4-F1
#
_cell.length_a   1.000
_cell.length_b   1.000
_cell.length_c   1.000
_cell.angle_alpha   90.00
_cell.angle_beta   90.00
_cell.angle_gamma   90.00
#
_symmetry.space_group_name_H-M   'P 1'
#
loop_
_entity.id
_entity.type
_entity.pdbx_description
1 polymer ?
#
loop_
_entity_poly.entity_id
_entity_poly.type
_entity_poly.pdbx_seq_one_letter_code
_entity_poly.pdbx_strand_id
1 'polypeptide(L)'
;MVGVWVLYSSVFGLYSLMEVLGLMPQEVRSAGITLPAIFSPLYGDQNIDFVGYHVKRTTVTVLLHLLLPVVYCLGLGIVEPEWNMFNPWTISMPLALLWCASFGAALVGITTATRWYADSWKSHPLMKTLARTGQPPRIAASSVNLEFRDIDKFVASLGGSVVIVTDSWILQTNVHGVDIVHQRDAVLQ
;
A
#
# COMPACT_ATOMS: atom_id res chain seq x y z
N MET A 1 -32.99 -0.88 -14.95
CA MET A 1 -31.53 -1.07 -14.72
C MET A 1 -31.00 -0.41 -13.44
N VAL A 2 -31.84 0.25 -12.61
CA VAL A 2 -31.42 0.92 -11.36
C VAL A 2 -30.67 0.00 -10.37
N GLY A 3 -30.92 -1.31 -10.37
CA GLY A 3 -30.28 -2.23 -9.43
C GLY A 3 -28.80 -2.54 -9.73
N VAL A 4 -28.36 -2.46 -10.98
CA VAL A 4 -27.03 -3.00 -11.37
C VAL A 4 -25.91 -2.04 -10.96
N TRP A 5 -26.04 -0.75 -11.25
CA TRP A 5 -25.04 0.25 -10.84
C TRP A 5 -25.01 0.41 -9.32
N VAL A 6 -26.15 0.34 -8.62
CA VAL A 6 -26.20 0.37 -7.15
C VAL A 6 -25.46 -0.81 -6.54
N LEU A 7 -25.68 -2.01 -7.07
CA LEU A 7 -24.98 -3.21 -6.62
C LEU A 7 -23.47 -3.08 -6.87
N TYR A 8 -23.08 -2.65 -8.08
CA TYR A 8 -21.68 -2.43 -8.43
C TYR A 8 -21.01 -1.44 -7.49
N SER A 9 -21.60 -0.25 -7.28
CA SER A 9 -21.07 0.77 -6.39
C SER A 9 -20.98 0.31 -4.95
N SER A 10 -21.97 -0.46 -4.49
CA SER A 10 -22.00 -1.00 -3.12
C SER A 10 -20.90 -2.04 -2.91
N VAL A 11 -20.74 -2.98 -3.84
CA VAL A 11 -19.70 -4.03 -3.78
C VAL A 11 -18.31 -3.42 -3.93
N PHE A 12 -18.09 -2.57 -4.92
CA PHE A 12 -16.80 -1.91 -5.15
C PHE A 12 -16.43 -0.99 -3.99
N GLY A 13 -17.39 -0.22 -3.49
CA GLY A 13 -17.20 0.68 -2.34
C GLY A 13 -16.84 -0.09 -1.07
N LEU A 14 -17.54 -1.19 -0.79
CA LEU A 14 -17.25 -2.06 0.35
C LEU A 14 -15.85 -2.68 0.24
N TYR A 15 -15.50 -3.23 -0.93
CA TYR A 15 -14.17 -3.79 -1.18
C TYR A 15 -13.08 -2.73 -0.98
N SER A 16 -13.22 -1.57 -1.61
CA SER A 16 -12.26 -0.47 -1.51
C SER A 16 -12.09 0.01 -0.07
N LEU A 17 -13.19 0.13 0.67
CA LEU A 17 -13.16 0.52 2.08
C LEU A 17 -12.44 -0.52 2.94
N MET A 18 -12.75 -1.81 2.76
CA MET A 18 -12.09 -2.89 3.49
C MET A 18 -10.58 -2.95 3.22
N GLU A 19 -10.19 -2.74 1.96
CA GLU A 19 -8.79 -2.73 1.54
C GLU A 19 -8.04 -1.54 2.15
N VAL A 20 -8.59 -0.32 2.03
CA VAL A 20 -8.01 0.91 2.60
C VAL A 20 -7.91 0.83 4.12
N LEU A 21 -8.92 0.27 4.80
CA LEU A 21 -8.90 0.12 6.26
C LEU A 21 -8.06 -1.07 6.73
N GLY A 22 -7.61 -1.95 5.84
CA GLY A 22 -6.88 -3.17 6.21
C GLY A 22 -7.74 -4.19 6.95
N LEU A 23 -9.06 -4.12 6.79
CA LEU A 23 -10.04 -4.97 7.48
C LEU A 23 -10.47 -6.19 6.65
N MET A 24 -9.72 -6.52 5.58
CA MET A 24 -10.06 -7.65 4.74
C MET A 24 -10.07 -8.96 5.55
N PRO A 25 -11.14 -9.77 5.51
CA PRO A 25 -11.22 -11.02 6.26
C PRO A 25 -10.05 -11.96 5.97
N GLN A 26 -9.69 -12.83 6.93
CA GLN A 26 -8.56 -13.74 6.78
C GLN A 26 -8.74 -14.67 5.58
N GLU A 27 -9.96 -15.10 5.30
CA GLU A 27 -10.34 -15.93 4.17
C GLU A 27 -9.93 -15.27 2.85
N VAL A 28 -10.22 -13.98 2.70
CA VAL A 28 -9.89 -13.22 1.50
C VAL A 28 -8.39 -12.94 1.39
N ARG A 29 -7.72 -12.64 2.51
CA ARG A 29 -6.27 -12.49 2.55
C ARG A 29 -5.56 -13.79 2.15
N SER A 30 -6.03 -14.93 2.67
CA SER A 30 -5.49 -16.25 2.37
C SER A 30 -5.76 -16.68 0.92
N ALA A 31 -6.86 -16.22 0.33
CA ALA A 31 -7.17 -16.44 -1.08
C ALA A 31 -6.32 -15.58 -2.04
N GLY A 32 -5.54 -14.62 -1.52
CA GLY A 32 -4.66 -13.78 -2.32
C GLY A 32 -5.39 -12.72 -3.15
N ILE A 33 -6.60 -12.31 -2.75
CA ILE A 33 -7.45 -11.37 -3.50
C ILE A 33 -7.22 -9.91 -3.05
N THR A 34 -6.29 -9.68 -2.12
CA THR A 34 -5.88 -8.31 -1.75
C THR A 34 -4.93 -7.73 -2.78
N LEU A 35 -4.94 -6.41 -2.94
CA LEU A 35 -4.06 -5.72 -3.89
C LEU A 35 -2.57 -6.04 -3.62
N PRO A 36 -2.07 -6.05 -2.36
CA PRO A 36 -0.71 -6.47 -2.10
C PRO A 36 -0.40 -7.91 -2.52
N ALA A 37 -1.36 -8.85 -2.39
CA ALA A 37 -1.12 -10.24 -2.76
C ALA A 37 -1.03 -10.42 -4.28
N ILE A 38 -1.94 -9.80 -5.03
CA ILE A 38 -1.97 -9.84 -6.50
C ILE A 38 -0.67 -9.31 -7.10
N PHE A 39 -0.11 -8.25 -6.51
CA PHE A 39 1.13 -7.62 -6.98
C PHE A 39 2.39 -8.11 -6.28
N SER A 40 2.31 -9.20 -5.51
CA SER A 40 3.45 -9.79 -4.80
C SER A 40 4.68 -10.09 -5.68
N PRO A 41 4.56 -10.48 -6.98
CA PRO A 41 5.74 -10.70 -7.83
C PRO A 41 6.56 -9.44 -8.09
N LEU A 42 5.98 -8.24 -7.94
CA LEU A 42 6.68 -6.97 -8.19
C LEU A 42 7.62 -6.59 -7.04
N TYR A 43 7.42 -7.15 -5.84
CA TYR A 43 8.13 -6.72 -4.64
C TYR A 43 9.49 -7.40 -4.49
N GLY A 44 9.64 -8.62 -5.02
CA GLY A 44 10.81 -9.47 -4.85
C GLY A 44 10.70 -10.36 -3.61
N ASP A 45 11.82 -10.89 -3.15
CA ASP A 45 11.87 -11.77 -1.97
C ASP A 45 12.21 -10.98 -0.70
N GLN A 46 11.29 -11.02 0.27
CA GLN A 46 11.44 -10.40 1.58
C GLN A 46 12.67 -10.94 2.34
N ASN A 47 13.04 -12.21 2.14
CA ASN A 47 14.20 -12.81 2.80
C ASN A 47 15.53 -12.33 2.23
N ILE A 48 15.54 -11.80 1.01
CA ILE A 48 16.75 -11.25 0.39
C ILE A 48 16.87 -9.77 0.72
N ASP A 49 15.84 -8.97 0.50
CA ASP A 49 15.88 -7.53 0.71
C ASP A 49 14.61 -7.06 1.42
N PHE A 50 14.59 -7.22 2.75
CA PHE A 50 13.44 -6.90 3.58
C PHE A 50 13.00 -5.43 3.44
N VAL A 51 13.93 -4.49 3.52
CA VAL A 51 13.62 -3.07 3.44
C VAL A 51 13.16 -2.70 2.02
N GLY A 52 13.88 -3.14 0.98
CA GLY A 52 13.50 -2.84 -0.40
C GLY A 52 12.16 -3.48 -0.79
N TYR A 53 11.88 -4.70 -0.32
CA TYR A 53 10.58 -5.35 -0.47
C TYR A 53 9.46 -4.48 0.10
N HIS A 54 9.61 -3.98 1.33
CA HIS A 54 8.58 -3.17 1.96
C HIS A 54 8.45 -1.77 1.36
N VAL A 55 9.54 -1.14 0.92
CA VAL A 55 9.48 0.13 0.16
C VAL A 55 8.69 -0.05 -1.14
N LYS A 56 8.95 -1.13 -1.90
CA LYS A 56 8.21 -1.43 -3.14
C LYS A 56 6.75 -1.73 -2.84
N ARG A 57 6.48 -2.58 -1.85
CA ARG A 57 5.12 -2.94 -1.44
C ARG A 57 4.31 -1.71 -1.08
N THR A 58 4.79 -0.85 -0.16
CA THR A 58 4.05 0.35 0.24
C THR A 58 3.87 1.34 -0.90
N THR A 59 4.88 1.49 -1.78
CA THR A 59 4.78 2.37 -2.95
C THR A 59 3.70 1.88 -3.93
N VAL A 60 3.69 0.58 -4.24
CA VAL A 60 2.67 -0.02 -5.10
C VAL A 60 1.29 0.06 -4.45
N THR A 61 1.18 -0.22 -3.14
CA THR A 61 -0.08 -0.08 -2.41
C THR A 61 -0.64 1.33 -2.53
N VAL A 62 0.15 2.37 -2.27
CA VAL A 62 -0.29 3.78 -2.41
C VAL A 62 -0.75 4.08 -3.82
N LEU A 63 -0.01 3.64 -4.85
CA LEU A 63 -0.39 3.82 -6.24
C LEU A 63 -1.73 3.15 -6.56
N LEU A 64 -1.91 1.90 -6.13
CA LEU A 64 -3.14 1.15 -6.40
C LEU A 64 -4.34 1.77 -5.69
N HIS A 65 -4.18 2.19 -4.43
CA HIS A 65 -5.25 2.84 -3.66
C HIS A 65 -5.70 4.15 -4.30
N LEU A 66 -4.75 4.93 -4.83
CA LEU A 66 -5.06 6.17 -5.55
C LEU A 66 -5.58 5.94 -6.97
N LEU A 67 -5.39 4.74 -7.52
CA LEU A 67 -5.94 4.31 -8.81
C LEU A 67 -7.36 3.71 -8.68
N LEU A 68 -7.75 3.22 -7.50
CA LEU A 68 -9.09 2.64 -7.26
C LEU A 68 -10.24 3.54 -7.71
N PRO A 69 -10.26 4.87 -7.46
CA PRO A 69 -11.33 5.74 -7.95
C PRO A 69 -11.42 5.79 -9.48
N VAL A 70 -10.29 5.69 -10.19
CA VAL A 70 -10.26 5.64 -11.66
C VAL A 70 -10.84 4.31 -12.14
N VAL A 71 -10.45 3.20 -11.53
CA VAL A 71 -11.02 1.87 -11.82
C VAL A 71 -12.52 1.85 -11.57
N TYR A 72 -12.98 2.49 -10.49
CA TYR A 72 -14.39 2.67 -10.20
C TYR A 72 -15.13 3.38 -11.34
N CYS A 73 -14.61 4.52 -11.79
CA CYS A 73 -15.20 5.31 -12.87
C CYS A 73 -15.24 4.54 -14.20
N LEU A 74 -14.17 3.80 -14.53
CA LEU A 74 -14.12 2.94 -15.71
C LEU A 74 -15.21 1.86 -15.66
N GLY A 75 -15.32 1.14 -14.53
CA GLY A 75 -16.34 0.09 -14.40
C GLY A 75 -17.75 0.65 -14.35
N LEU A 76 -17.96 1.82 -13.74
CA LEU A 76 -19.27 2.50 -13.74
C LEU A 76 -19.69 2.89 -15.16
N GLY A 77 -18.77 3.36 -16.01
CA GLY A 77 -19.05 3.65 -17.41
C GLY A 77 -19.38 2.42 -18.26
N ILE A 78 -18.88 1.24 -17.88
CA ILE A 78 -19.23 -0.04 -18.51
C ILE A 78 -20.60 -0.53 -18.03
N VAL A 79 -20.88 -0.41 -16.73
CA VAL A 79 -22.14 -0.88 -16.11
C VAL A 79 -23.32 0.00 -16.52
N GLU A 80 -23.12 1.30 -16.67
CA GLU A 80 -24.17 2.25 -17.04
C GLU A 80 -23.75 3.10 -18.27
N PRO A 81 -23.86 2.53 -19.49
CA PRO A 81 -23.46 3.22 -20.72
C PRO A 81 -24.28 4.48 -21.00
N GLU A 82 -25.51 4.57 -20.49
CA GLU A 82 -26.41 5.72 -20.67
C GLU A 82 -25.85 7.02 -20.10
N TRP A 83 -24.93 6.93 -19.13
CA TRP A 83 -24.29 8.10 -18.51
C TRP A 83 -23.18 8.71 -19.36
N ASN A 84 -22.86 8.10 -20.52
CA ASN A 84 -21.89 8.61 -21.48
C ASN A 84 -20.54 8.99 -20.82
N MET A 85 -20.11 8.22 -19.81
CA MET A 85 -18.93 8.54 -19.00
C MET A 85 -17.63 8.63 -19.80
N PHE A 86 -17.57 7.97 -20.97
CA PHE A 86 -16.41 7.99 -21.86
C PHE A 86 -16.44 9.13 -22.88
N ASN A 87 -17.55 9.86 -22.99
CA ASN A 87 -17.67 11.00 -23.89
C ASN A 87 -17.58 12.31 -23.10
N PRO A 88 -16.44 13.03 -23.18
CA PRO A 88 -16.19 14.22 -22.37
C PRO A 88 -17.11 15.40 -22.72
N TRP A 89 -17.75 15.39 -23.89
CA TRP A 89 -18.61 16.49 -24.33
C TRP A 89 -20.05 16.39 -23.80
N THR A 90 -20.46 15.19 -23.41
CA THR A 90 -21.86 14.88 -23.04
C THR A 90 -22.02 14.47 -21.57
N ILE A 91 -20.91 14.31 -20.85
CA ILE A 91 -20.91 13.89 -19.46
C ILE A 91 -21.54 14.96 -18.55
N SER A 92 -22.33 14.52 -17.57
CA SER A 92 -22.92 15.44 -16.60
C SER A 92 -21.84 16.03 -15.68
N MET A 93 -22.04 17.28 -15.24
CA MET A 93 -21.12 17.97 -14.34
C MET A 93 -20.67 17.16 -13.10
N PRO A 94 -21.55 16.48 -12.34
CA PRO A 94 -21.11 15.71 -11.18
C PRO A 94 -20.21 14.52 -11.56
N LEU A 95 -20.48 13.84 -12.68
CA LEU A 95 -19.64 12.75 -13.15
C LEU A 95 -18.31 13.25 -13.71
N ALA A 96 -18.28 14.43 -14.34
CA ALA A 96 -17.05 15.08 -14.77
C ALA A 96 -16.15 15.44 -13.58
N LEU A 97 -16.72 16.00 -12.50
CA LEU A 97 -15.99 16.29 -11.27
C LEU A 97 -15.42 15.01 -10.64
N LEU A 98 -16.19 13.92 -10.61
CA LEU A 98 -15.73 12.62 -10.11
C LEU A 98 -14.53 12.10 -10.93
N TRP A 99 -14.59 12.19 -12.26
CA TRP A 99 -13.47 11.83 -13.13
C TRP A 99 -12.23 12.69 -12.88
N CYS A 100 -12.39 14.01 -12.82
CA CYS A 100 -11.30 14.94 -12.54
C CYS A 100 -10.66 14.66 -11.18
N ALA A 101 -11.46 14.41 -10.14
CA ALA A 101 -10.97 14.06 -8.81
C ALA A 101 -10.23 12.71 -8.82
N SER A 102 -10.74 11.73 -9.54
CA SER A 102 -10.12 10.39 -9.66
C SER A 102 -8.78 10.45 -10.38
N PHE A 103 -8.70 11.15 -11.52
CA PHE A 103 -7.43 11.38 -12.20
C PHE A 103 -6.46 12.23 -11.39
N GLY A 104 -6.97 13.24 -10.68
CA GLY A 104 -6.17 14.03 -9.74
C GLY A 104 -5.54 13.17 -8.65
N ALA A 105 -6.31 12.28 -8.03
CA ALA A 105 -5.81 11.34 -7.03
C ALA A 105 -4.73 10.40 -7.61
N ALA A 106 -4.97 9.83 -8.80
CA ALA A 106 -3.98 8.98 -9.47
C ALA A 106 -2.69 9.74 -9.80
N LEU A 107 -2.80 11.00 -10.25
CA LEU A 107 -1.65 11.86 -10.51
C LEU A 107 -0.86 12.18 -9.23
N VAL A 108 -1.54 12.42 -8.11
CA VAL A 108 -0.90 12.57 -6.79
C VAL A 108 -0.12 11.30 -6.42
N GLY A 109 -0.67 10.13 -6.70
CA GLY A 109 0.03 8.86 -6.46
C GLY A 109 1.30 8.72 -7.28
N ILE A 110 1.19 8.96 -8.59
CA ILE A 110 2.32 8.87 -9.53
C ILE A 110 3.40 9.90 -9.19
N THR A 111 3.02 11.15 -8.91
CA THR A 111 3.97 12.20 -8.51
C THR A 111 4.65 11.88 -7.18
N THR A 112 3.94 11.29 -6.22
CA THR A 112 4.53 10.84 -4.95
C THR A 112 5.54 9.72 -5.17
N ALA A 113 5.18 8.69 -5.94
CA ALA A 113 6.06 7.56 -6.23
C ALA A 113 7.31 7.98 -7.02
N THR A 114 7.14 8.82 -8.04
CA THR A 114 8.27 9.36 -8.83
C THR A 114 9.17 10.26 -7.99
N ARG A 115 8.60 11.07 -7.07
CA ARG A 115 9.38 11.86 -6.13
C ARG A 115 10.21 10.98 -5.20
N TRP A 116 9.63 9.90 -4.67
CA TRP A 116 10.37 8.94 -3.85
C TRP A 116 11.50 8.30 -4.66
N TYR A 117 11.23 7.89 -5.89
CA TYR A 117 12.25 7.32 -6.76
C TYR A 117 13.39 8.31 -7.06
N ALA A 118 13.06 9.55 -7.42
CA ALA A 118 14.04 10.60 -7.75
C ALA A 118 14.96 10.95 -6.58
N ASP A 119 14.43 10.92 -5.35
CA ASP A 119 15.19 11.19 -4.12
C ASP A 119 15.86 9.92 -3.54
N SER A 120 16.05 8.88 -4.37
CA SER A 120 16.62 7.60 -3.94
C SER A 120 15.95 7.03 -2.68
N TRP A 121 14.64 7.17 -2.60
CA TRP A 121 13.76 6.72 -1.51
C TRP A 121 13.94 7.43 -0.17
N LYS A 122 14.78 8.46 -0.04
CA LYS A 122 15.03 9.14 1.25
C LYS A 122 13.77 9.74 1.87
N SER A 123 12.88 10.28 1.04
CA SER A 123 11.61 10.88 1.46
C SER A 123 10.49 9.87 1.72
N HIS A 124 10.72 8.58 1.45
CA HIS A 124 9.75 7.50 1.70
C HIS A 124 9.50 7.33 3.21
N PRO A 125 8.26 7.08 3.68
CA PRO A 125 7.93 6.96 5.10
C PRO A 125 8.82 5.96 5.86
N LEU A 126 9.02 4.76 5.31
CA LEU A 126 9.89 3.74 5.92
C LEU A 126 11.34 4.22 6.09
N MET A 127 11.87 4.93 5.09
CA MET A 127 13.24 5.45 5.13
C MET A 127 13.37 6.61 6.13
N LYS A 128 12.30 7.39 6.33
CA LYS A 128 12.24 8.40 7.40
C LYS A 128 12.19 7.76 8.79
N THR A 129 11.47 6.66 8.96
CA THR A 129 11.48 5.89 10.22
C THR A 129 12.89 5.39 10.52
N LEU A 130 13.57 4.80 9.52
CA LEU A 130 14.98 4.41 9.65
C LEU A 130 15.91 5.60 9.93
N ALA A 131 15.67 6.77 9.33
CA ALA A 131 16.47 7.97 9.59
C ALA A 131 16.43 8.45 11.04
N ARG A 132 15.34 8.16 11.77
CA ARG A 132 15.16 8.57 13.18
C ARG A 132 16.07 7.80 14.13
N THR A 133 16.64 6.67 13.70
CA THR A 133 17.58 5.84 14.47
C THR A 133 18.96 6.49 14.65
N GLY A 134 19.18 7.69 14.10
CA GLY A 134 20.45 8.41 14.18
C GLY A 134 21.49 7.97 13.16
N GLN A 135 21.25 6.88 12.42
CA GLN A 135 22.12 6.41 11.35
C GLN A 135 21.63 6.86 9.96
N PRO A 136 22.52 6.98 8.96
CA PRO A 136 22.11 7.16 7.58
C PRO A 136 21.16 6.04 7.14
N PRO A 137 19.99 6.33 6.53
CA PRO A 137 18.96 5.32 6.25
C PRO A 137 19.43 4.13 5.42
N ARG A 138 20.41 4.34 4.52
CA ARG A 138 21.01 3.27 3.71
C ARG A 138 21.82 2.28 4.55
N ILE A 139 22.55 2.77 5.55
CA ILE A 139 23.36 1.93 6.44
C ILE A 139 22.44 1.14 7.37
N ALA A 140 21.46 1.84 7.98
CA ALA A 140 20.44 1.19 8.81
C ALA A 140 19.67 0.12 8.02
N ALA A 141 19.24 0.41 6.79
CA ALA A 141 18.59 -0.57 5.93
C ALA A 141 19.46 -1.79 5.61
N SER A 142 20.76 -1.59 5.37
CA SER A 142 21.69 -2.69 5.14
C SER A 142 21.89 -3.56 6.38
N SER A 143 21.99 -2.96 7.57
CA SER A 143 22.08 -3.70 8.84
C SER A 143 20.82 -4.52 9.10
N VAL A 144 19.64 -3.91 8.94
CA VAL A 144 18.35 -4.62 9.05
C VAL A 144 18.28 -5.78 8.07
N ASN A 145 18.66 -5.58 6.80
CA ASN A 145 18.64 -6.65 5.80
C ASN A 145 19.60 -7.80 6.11
N LEU A 146 20.78 -7.50 6.69
CA LEU A 146 21.74 -8.52 7.09
C LEU A 146 21.21 -9.34 8.27
N GLU A 147 20.70 -8.69 9.31
CA GLU A 147 20.13 -9.37 10.48
C GLU A 147 18.83 -10.10 10.16
N PHE A 148 18.02 -9.58 9.23
CA PHE A 148 16.79 -10.26 8.81
C PHE A 148 17.05 -11.61 8.11
N ARG A 149 18.21 -11.73 7.43
CA ARG A 149 18.61 -12.98 6.77
C ARG A 149 19.05 -14.04 7.76
N ASP A 150 19.38 -13.67 8.99
CA ASP A 150 19.81 -14.61 10.01
C ASP A 150 18.67 -15.56 10.40
N ILE A 151 19.03 -16.78 10.81
CA ILE A 151 18.09 -17.82 11.22
C ILE A 151 17.56 -17.50 12.62
N ASP A 152 18.36 -16.85 13.46
CA ASP A 152 18.08 -16.58 14.88
C ASP A 152 17.10 -15.40 15.12
N LYS A 153 16.15 -15.19 14.21
CA LYS A 153 15.08 -14.19 14.37
C LYS A 153 13.85 -14.76 15.06
N PHE A 154 13.31 -14.02 16.01
CA PHE A 154 12.02 -14.34 16.62
C PHE A 154 10.88 -13.71 15.82
N VAL A 155 9.84 -14.49 15.49
CA VAL A 155 8.67 -14.02 14.75
C VAL A 155 7.41 -14.34 15.53
N ALA A 156 6.62 -13.31 15.83
CA ALA A 156 5.32 -13.44 16.48
C ALA A 156 4.24 -12.73 15.64
N SER A 157 3.09 -13.38 15.46
CA SER A 157 1.92 -12.77 14.79
C SER A 157 0.87 -12.38 15.82
N LEU A 158 0.49 -11.10 15.85
CA LEU A 158 -0.54 -10.54 16.73
C LEU A 158 -1.60 -9.83 15.89
N GLY A 159 -2.78 -10.44 15.76
CA GLY A 159 -4.00 -9.75 15.31
C GLY A 159 -3.89 -9.03 13.95
N GLY A 160 -3.08 -9.54 13.02
CA GLY A 160 -2.84 -8.91 11.71
C GLY A 160 -1.56 -8.09 11.60
N SER A 161 -0.83 -7.92 12.70
CA SER A 161 0.55 -7.44 12.73
C SER A 161 1.52 -8.61 12.92
N VAL A 162 2.71 -8.53 12.34
CA VAL A 162 3.80 -9.49 12.59
C VAL A 162 4.98 -8.72 13.15
N VAL A 163 5.35 -9.07 14.39
CA VAL A 163 6.50 -8.54 15.09
C VAL A 163 7.67 -9.50 14.89
N ILE A 164 8.79 -8.97 14.44
CA ILE A 164 10.01 -9.69 14.16
C ILE A 164 11.12 -9.04 14.97
N VAL A 165 11.76 -9.83 15.82
CA VAL A 165 12.86 -9.37 16.67
C VAL A 165 14.14 -10.03 16.17
N THR A 166 15.11 -9.20 15.78
CA THR A 166 16.49 -9.62 15.47
C THR A 166 17.42 -9.20 16.61
N ASP A 167 18.72 -9.45 16.49
CA ASP A 167 19.71 -9.11 17.51
C ASP A 167 19.69 -7.64 17.94
N SER A 168 19.56 -6.72 16.98
CA SER A 168 19.61 -5.27 17.26
C SER A 168 18.33 -4.54 16.89
N TRP A 169 17.39 -5.16 16.16
CA TRP A 169 16.19 -4.50 15.64
C TRP A 169 14.90 -5.15 16.11
N ILE A 170 13.88 -4.31 16.29
CA ILE A 170 12.49 -4.72 16.45
C ILE A 170 11.74 -4.18 15.24
N LEU A 171 11.16 -5.09 14.46
CA LEU A 171 10.42 -4.80 13.23
C LEU A 171 8.95 -5.16 13.47
N GLN A 172 8.05 -4.21 13.29
CA GLN A 172 6.61 -4.48 13.30
C GLN A 172 6.07 -4.24 11.89
N THR A 173 5.60 -5.31 11.26
CA THR A 173 4.96 -5.24 9.95
C THR A 173 3.45 -5.26 10.12
N ASN A 174 2.79 -4.24 9.58
CA ASN A 174 1.34 -4.09 9.54
C ASN A 174 0.84 -4.24 8.09
N VAL A 175 -0.47 -4.17 7.89
CA VAL A 175 -1.07 -4.20 6.54
C VAL A 175 -0.56 -3.05 5.67
N HIS A 176 -0.42 -1.86 6.26
CA HIS A 176 -0.15 -0.61 5.56
C HIS A 176 1.27 -0.06 5.71
N GLY A 177 2.07 -0.63 6.61
CA GLY A 177 3.37 -0.05 6.94
C GLY A 177 4.27 -1.01 7.70
N VAL A 178 5.50 -0.56 7.86
CA VAL A 178 6.50 -1.23 8.68
C VAL A 178 7.08 -0.19 9.62
N ASP A 179 7.01 -0.49 10.90
CA ASP A 179 7.67 0.28 11.94
C ASP A 179 8.95 -0.45 12.35
N ILE A 180 10.04 0.31 12.42
CA ILE A 180 11.37 -0.22 12.71
C ILE A 180 11.95 0.61 13.85
N VAL A 181 12.38 -0.08 14.90
CA VAL A 181 13.01 0.53 16.06
C VAL A 181 14.29 -0.25 16.38
N HIS A 182 15.35 0.47 16.72
CA HIS A 182 16.57 -0.13 17.23
C HIS A 182 16.38 -0.50 18.70
N GLN A 183 16.77 -1.70 19.13
CA GLN A 183 16.51 -2.20 20.49
C GLN A 183 17.04 -1.27 21.59
N ARG A 184 18.18 -0.61 21.35
CA ARG A 184 18.77 0.37 22.30
C ARG A 184 17.89 1.59 22.55
N ASP A 185 17.05 1.93 21.59
CA ASP A 185 16.16 3.09 21.64
C ASP A 185 14.72 2.67 22.03
N ALA A 186 14.48 1.36 22.23
CA ALA A 186 13.20 0.85 22.64
C ALA A 186 12.96 1.17 24.12
N VAL A 187 11.93 1.95 24.41
CA VAL A 187 11.49 2.25 25.76
C VAL A 187 10.27 1.39 26.07
N LEU A 188 10.33 0.62 27.16
CA LEU A 188 9.16 -0.05 27.72
C LEU A 188 8.27 1.03 28.36
N GLN A 189 7.12 1.31 27.76
CA GLN A 189 6.06 2.15 28.33
C GLN A 189 4.93 1.28 28.86
#